data_AF-A0A1Q3LPF5-F1
#
_entry.id   AF-A0A1Q3LPF5-F1
#
_cell.length_a   1.000
_cell.length_b   1.000
_cell.length_c   1.000
_cell.angle_alpha   90.00
_cell.angle_beta   90.00
_cell.angle_gamma   90.00
#
_symmetry.space_group_name_H-M   'P 1'
#
loop_
_entity.id
_entity.type
_entity.pdbx_description
1 polymer ?
#
loop_
_entity_poly.entity_id
_entity_poly.type
_entity_poly.pdbx_seq_one_letter_code
_entity_poly.pdbx_strand_id
1 'polypeptide(L)'
;MATYDLTHSQVSDLVQGTGLFSDPEWSRILNTIEKTGVFAPGSTSGDKAHVESLVFGESPGPNSEILFYHGTPQGPVTDNGGADVTIFATNEDVTAKLHDGGVIVTAGGDDNITITGNSDDTVYTGAGTDMVSTGAGDDTVYAGAGNDTLDGGAGNDHLSGEAGDDWISGGAGNDMISGGDGDDWLSGGAGDDTIYGGSGSDSIEGGAGSDRLFGQSGDDTIDGGAGADSIDGGAGDDYLIGGAGADTLVGGIGDDTMEGGSGDDVFRADGPGAGEDSMDGGSGADQFFVDVSDDTVVGGSGFDTLHITNFASTDAKTATTEGDVTTWTFDDGSTISFSGIEKIIFHDQES
;
A
#
# COMPACT_ATOMS: atom_id res chain seq x y z
N MET A 1 43.62 -14.25 15.17
CA MET A 1 42.25 -14.66 14.85
C MET A 1 41.75 -15.43 16.05
N ALA A 2 40.91 -14.80 16.86
CA ALA A 2 40.16 -15.49 17.91
C ALA A 2 38.70 -15.42 17.46
N THR A 3 38.14 -16.56 17.09
CA THR A 3 36.72 -16.74 16.83
C THR A 3 36.01 -16.86 18.18
N TYR A 4 34.88 -16.15 18.34
CA TYR A 4 34.04 -16.25 19.53
C TYR A 4 32.60 -16.52 19.08
N ASP A 5 32.09 -17.70 19.47
CA ASP A 5 30.69 -18.08 19.28
C ASP A 5 29.82 -17.36 20.33
N LEU A 6 28.89 -16.52 19.87
CA LEU A 6 27.82 -15.99 20.74
C LEU A 6 26.72 -17.05 20.87
N THR A 7 26.27 -17.30 22.09
CA THR A 7 25.27 -18.35 22.37
C THR A 7 23.84 -17.85 22.18
N HIS A 8 22.94 -18.76 21.81
CA HIS A 8 21.53 -18.53 21.45
C HIS A 8 20.73 -17.66 22.45
N SER A 9 21.09 -17.66 23.74
CA SER A 9 20.39 -16.84 24.75
C SER A 9 20.84 -15.37 24.78
N GLN A 10 21.91 -15.00 24.08
CA GLN A 10 22.45 -13.63 24.07
C GLN A 10 21.88 -12.79 22.93
N VAL A 11 21.28 -13.43 21.92
CA VAL A 11 20.66 -12.79 20.75
C VAL A 11 19.15 -12.69 20.89
N SER A 12 18.52 -13.65 21.61
CA SER A 12 17.07 -13.69 21.82
C SER A 12 16.49 -12.48 22.59
N ASP A 13 17.29 -11.80 23.42
CA ASP A 13 16.85 -10.61 24.16
C ASP A 13 16.92 -9.33 23.30
N LEU A 14 17.58 -9.37 22.13
CA LEU A 14 17.73 -8.22 21.22
C LEU A 14 16.51 -8.04 20.29
N VAL A 15 15.75 -9.13 20.06
CA VAL A 15 14.74 -9.21 18.99
C VAL A 15 13.30 -9.22 19.54
N GLN A 16 13.10 -9.42 20.84
CA GLN A 16 11.75 -9.47 21.42
C GLN A 16 11.58 -8.41 22.51
N GLY A 17 11.17 -7.21 22.11
CA GLY A 17 10.89 -6.11 23.04
C GLY A 17 10.11 -4.98 22.38
N THR A 18 8.80 -5.14 22.34
CA THR A 18 7.81 -4.09 22.07
C THR A 18 8.19 -2.76 22.74
N GLY A 19 8.33 -1.69 21.94
CA GLY A 19 8.60 -0.33 22.42
C GLY A 19 10.02 0.15 22.08
N LEU A 20 10.29 0.37 20.80
CA LEU A 20 11.43 1.19 20.40
C LEU A 20 11.10 2.65 20.75
N PHE A 21 12.08 3.40 21.25
CA PHE A 21 11.98 4.81 21.67
C PHE A 21 11.50 5.08 23.11
N SER A 22 12.12 4.42 24.09
CA SER A 22 12.71 5.09 25.28
C SER A 22 13.44 4.06 26.16
N ASP A 23 14.48 4.49 26.88
CA ASP A 23 15.15 3.76 27.99
C ASP A 23 16.47 2.98 27.66
N PRO A 24 17.38 2.80 28.66
CA PRO A 24 18.84 2.66 28.61
C PRO A 24 19.38 1.30 28.13
N GLU A 25 18.56 0.55 27.42
CA GLU A 25 18.90 -0.76 26.82
C GLU A 25 19.99 -0.59 25.73
N TRP A 26 20.01 0.53 25.01
CA TRP A 26 21.09 0.85 24.04
C TRP A 26 22.48 0.98 24.66
N SER A 27 22.58 1.43 25.92
CA SER A 27 23.85 1.43 26.66
C SER A 27 24.32 0.01 26.99
N ARG A 28 23.43 -0.99 27.04
CA ARG A 28 23.79 -2.42 27.20
C ARG A 28 24.19 -3.05 25.87
N ILE A 29 23.55 -2.69 24.76
CA ILE A 29 23.90 -3.18 23.42
C ILE A 29 25.31 -2.70 23.03
N LEU A 30 25.58 -1.40 23.14
CA LEU A 30 26.92 -0.83 22.96
C LEU A 30 27.95 -1.41 23.94
N ASN A 31 27.60 -1.60 25.22
CA ASN A 31 28.52 -2.26 26.17
C ASN A 31 28.81 -3.71 25.79
N THR A 32 27.85 -4.40 25.20
CA THR A 32 27.99 -5.81 24.82
C THR A 32 28.88 -5.92 23.59
N ILE A 33 28.72 -5.02 22.61
CA ILE A 33 29.57 -4.91 21.41
C ILE A 33 31.01 -4.46 21.80
N GLU A 34 31.16 -3.53 22.74
CA GLU A 34 32.48 -3.13 23.29
C GLU A 34 33.15 -4.26 24.10
N LYS A 35 32.38 -5.06 24.85
CA LYS A 35 32.90 -6.16 25.67
C LYS A 35 33.21 -7.43 24.88
N THR A 36 32.52 -7.68 23.77
CA THR A 36 32.82 -8.80 22.86
C THR A 36 34.03 -8.52 21.98
N GLY A 37 34.54 -7.27 21.96
CA GLY A 37 35.78 -6.90 21.26
C GLY A 37 35.63 -6.84 19.74
N VAL A 38 34.40 -6.70 19.24
CA VAL A 38 34.10 -6.54 17.80
C VAL A 38 34.71 -5.23 17.28
N PHE A 39 34.83 -4.20 18.14
CA PHE A 39 35.65 -3.03 17.87
C PHE A 39 36.48 -2.63 19.11
N ALA A 40 37.73 -2.22 18.86
CA ALA A 40 38.57 -1.61 19.89
C ALA A 40 38.16 -0.15 20.12
N PRO A 41 38.37 0.43 21.32
CA PRO A 41 38.15 1.85 21.55
C PRO A 41 38.93 2.70 20.53
N GLY A 42 38.23 3.45 19.67
CA GLY A 42 38.82 4.32 18.65
C GLY A 42 38.58 3.93 17.18
N SER A 43 37.65 3.02 16.90
CA SER A 43 37.20 2.68 15.54
C SER A 43 36.58 3.87 14.79
N THR A 44 36.79 3.92 13.47
CA THR A 44 36.39 5.02 12.56
C THR A 44 35.42 4.54 11.47
N SER A 45 34.71 5.44 10.79
CA SER A 45 33.75 5.09 9.73
C SER A 45 34.42 4.17 8.68
N GLY A 46 33.75 3.07 8.32
CA GLY A 46 34.24 2.08 7.36
C GLY A 46 34.98 0.86 7.94
N ASP A 47 34.98 0.68 9.27
CA ASP A 47 35.55 -0.52 9.89
C ASP A 47 34.65 -1.76 9.64
N LYS A 48 35.19 -2.77 8.96
CA LYS A 48 34.49 -4.03 8.64
C LYS A 48 34.59 -5.03 9.80
N ALA A 49 33.48 -5.63 10.21
CA ALA A 49 33.46 -6.74 11.16
C ALA A 49 32.89 -8.00 10.52
N HIS A 50 33.69 -9.08 10.51
CA HIS A 50 33.17 -10.40 10.14
C HIS A 50 32.38 -10.97 11.32
N VAL A 51 31.08 -11.18 11.12
CA VAL A 51 30.20 -11.88 12.07
C VAL A 51 29.74 -13.17 11.40
N GLU A 52 30.07 -14.32 11.98
CA GLU A 52 29.79 -15.64 11.37
C GLU A 52 28.32 -16.08 11.50
N SER A 53 27.49 -15.35 12.26
CA SER A 53 26.03 -15.53 12.27
C SER A 53 25.30 -14.31 12.84
N LEU A 54 24.27 -13.82 12.15
CA LEU A 54 23.22 -12.97 12.71
C LEU A 54 21.89 -13.72 12.60
N VAL A 55 21.07 -13.70 13.65
CA VAL A 55 19.79 -14.43 13.70
C VAL A 55 18.66 -13.43 13.48
N PHE A 56 18.23 -13.27 12.23
CA PHE A 56 16.97 -12.63 11.88
C PHE A 56 16.32 -13.45 10.77
N GLY A 57 15.42 -14.38 11.15
CA GLY A 57 14.46 -15.03 10.24
C GLY A 57 15.03 -16.02 9.22
N GLU A 58 16.10 -15.67 8.52
CA GLU A 58 16.77 -16.48 7.51
C GLU A 58 18.28 -16.52 7.82
N SER A 59 18.91 -17.67 7.53
CA SER A 59 20.34 -17.85 7.78
C SER A 59 21.11 -17.18 6.65
N PRO A 60 21.87 -16.09 6.90
CA PRO A 60 22.73 -15.52 5.87
C PRO A 60 23.63 -16.62 5.32
N GLY A 61 23.73 -16.71 3.99
CA GLY A 61 24.50 -17.73 3.30
C GLY A 61 25.98 -17.70 3.70
N PRO A 62 26.72 -18.80 3.51
CA PRO A 62 28.17 -18.79 3.73
C PRO A 62 28.79 -17.72 2.81
N ASN A 63 29.49 -16.74 3.42
CA ASN A 63 30.19 -15.57 2.84
C ASN A 63 29.52 -14.19 2.96
N SER A 64 28.40 -14.06 3.67
CA SER A 64 27.76 -12.75 3.94
C SER A 64 28.71 -11.73 4.60
N GLU A 65 28.72 -10.47 4.15
CA GLU A 65 29.59 -9.39 4.67
C GLU A 65 28.74 -8.36 5.45
N ILE A 66 28.99 -8.18 6.75
CA ILE A 66 28.29 -7.15 7.55
C ILE A 66 29.14 -5.89 7.63
N LEU A 67 28.62 -4.75 7.17
CA LEU A 67 29.27 -3.44 7.28
C LEU A 67 28.54 -2.56 8.30
N PHE A 68 29.26 -2.14 9.34
CA PHE A 68 28.77 -1.16 10.31
C PHE A 68 29.35 0.22 9.96
N TYR A 69 28.49 1.20 9.64
CA TYR A 69 28.92 2.58 9.46
C TYR A 69 28.52 3.42 10.68
N HIS A 70 29.45 4.24 11.16
CA HIS A 70 29.11 5.40 12.00
C HIS A 70 29.43 6.65 11.18
N GLY A 71 28.39 7.35 10.75
CA GLY A 71 28.46 8.49 9.81
C GLY A 71 28.37 8.12 8.32
N THR A 72 28.34 9.13 7.45
CA THR A 72 27.98 9.02 6.02
C THR A 72 29.04 8.20 5.31
N PRO A 73 28.68 7.11 4.61
CA PRO A 73 29.59 6.46 3.68
C PRO A 73 30.10 7.51 2.67
N GLN A 74 31.42 7.72 2.60
CA GLN A 74 32.03 8.70 1.67
C GLN A 74 32.06 8.20 0.21
N GLY A 75 31.10 7.35 -0.16
CA GLY A 75 30.96 6.68 -1.46
C GLY A 75 30.04 5.44 -1.36
N PRO A 76 29.60 4.88 -2.51
CA PRO A 76 28.68 3.73 -2.52
C PRO A 76 29.31 2.50 -1.87
N VAL A 77 28.53 1.79 -1.06
CA VAL A 77 28.92 0.48 -0.53
C VAL A 77 28.86 -0.53 -1.67
N THR A 78 30.02 -1.05 -2.09
CA THR A 78 30.12 -2.01 -3.20
C THR A 78 30.63 -3.36 -2.72
N ASP A 79 29.92 -4.46 -3.06
CA ASP A 79 30.43 -5.83 -2.92
C ASP A 79 31.20 -6.28 -4.19
N ASN A 80 32.24 -7.10 -3.97
CA ASN A 80 33.06 -7.76 -5.00
C ASN A 80 32.54 -9.15 -5.42
N GLY A 81 31.39 -9.60 -4.94
CA GLY A 81 30.60 -10.65 -5.58
C GLY A 81 29.93 -11.66 -4.64
N GLY A 82 28.60 -11.72 -4.72
CA GLY A 82 27.77 -12.89 -4.43
C GLY A 82 27.28 -13.04 -2.99
N ALA A 83 27.42 -12.02 -2.14
CA ALA A 83 27.06 -12.11 -0.73
C ALA A 83 26.11 -10.98 -0.31
N ASP A 84 25.11 -11.33 0.51
CA ASP A 84 24.21 -10.36 1.14
C ASP A 84 25.01 -9.40 2.02
N VAL A 85 24.63 -8.12 2.01
CA VAL A 85 25.29 -7.07 2.80
C VAL A 85 24.28 -6.40 3.73
N THR A 86 24.51 -6.53 5.03
CA THR A 86 23.76 -5.76 6.04
C THR A 86 24.49 -4.46 6.34
N ILE A 87 23.80 -3.33 6.18
CA ILE A 87 24.25 -1.96 6.45
C ILE A 87 23.47 -1.42 7.66
N PHE A 88 24.19 -1.06 8.72
CA PHE A 88 23.63 -0.27 9.81
C PHE A 88 24.12 1.17 9.66
N ALA A 89 23.20 2.11 9.42
CA ALA A 89 23.44 3.54 9.42
C ALA A 89 22.57 4.20 10.50
N THR A 90 23.07 5.24 11.14
CA THR A 90 22.25 6.04 12.08
C THR A 90 22.28 7.48 11.58
N ASN A 91 21.14 7.97 11.09
CA ASN A 91 20.84 9.36 10.75
C ASN A 91 21.50 9.96 9.51
N GLU A 92 21.84 9.18 8.48
CA GLU A 92 22.62 9.69 7.34
C GLU A 92 22.41 8.88 6.04
N ASP A 93 22.42 9.58 4.88
CA ASP A 93 22.28 9.03 3.51
C ASP A 93 23.07 7.73 3.27
N VAL A 94 22.39 6.69 2.78
CA VAL A 94 22.96 5.39 2.40
C VAL A 94 22.88 5.20 0.89
N THR A 95 24.02 5.04 0.21
CA THR A 95 24.04 4.54 -1.18
C THR A 95 24.69 3.16 -1.21
N ALA A 96 23.95 2.14 -1.62
CA ALA A 96 24.44 0.78 -1.81
C ALA A 96 24.39 0.40 -3.30
N LYS A 97 25.44 -0.28 -3.76
CA LYS A 97 25.51 -0.83 -5.13
C LYS A 97 26.04 -2.24 -5.06
N LEU A 98 25.13 -3.20 -4.96
CA LEU A 98 25.46 -4.61 -4.85
C LEU A 98 25.25 -5.32 -6.18
N HIS A 99 26.04 -6.36 -6.43
CA HIS A 99 26.04 -7.04 -7.73
C HIS A 99 25.20 -8.31 -7.74
N ASP A 100 24.92 -8.97 -6.61
CA ASP A 100 24.35 -10.34 -6.57
C ASP A 100 23.88 -10.83 -5.17
N GLY A 101 23.64 -9.94 -4.19
CA GLY A 101 23.21 -10.33 -2.84
C GLY A 101 22.36 -9.23 -2.21
N GLY A 102 21.35 -9.61 -1.43
CA GLY A 102 20.36 -8.69 -0.88
C GLY A 102 20.99 -7.71 0.11
N VAL A 103 20.57 -6.44 0.06
CA VAL A 103 20.92 -5.43 1.06
C VAL A 103 19.93 -5.52 2.21
N ILE A 104 20.41 -5.49 3.45
CA ILE A 104 19.55 -5.12 4.60
C ILE A 104 20.01 -3.75 5.10
N VAL A 105 19.19 -2.70 4.95
CA VAL A 105 19.49 -1.38 5.53
C VAL A 105 18.64 -1.16 6.78
N THR A 106 19.27 -0.72 7.88
CA THR A 106 18.56 -0.12 9.02
C THR A 106 19.07 1.29 9.21
N ALA A 107 18.17 2.26 9.05
CA ALA A 107 18.43 3.68 9.21
C ALA A 107 17.57 4.27 10.36
N GLY A 108 17.61 5.58 10.56
CA GLY A 108 16.82 6.24 11.59
C GLY A 108 17.14 7.73 11.63
N GLY A 109 16.11 8.59 11.62
CA GLY A 109 16.24 9.99 11.24
C GLY A 109 15.72 10.20 9.81
N ASP A 110 16.05 11.33 9.20
CA ASP A 110 15.72 11.58 7.79
C ASP A 110 16.85 11.00 6.90
N ASP A 111 16.57 9.98 6.10
CA ASP A 111 17.57 9.20 5.36
C ASP A 111 17.29 9.15 3.84
N ASN A 112 18.32 9.34 3.01
CA ASN A 112 18.24 9.02 1.57
C ASN A 112 18.92 7.68 1.29
N ILE A 113 18.14 6.67 0.91
CA ILE A 113 18.59 5.32 0.59
C ILE A 113 18.44 5.06 -0.91
N THR A 114 19.54 4.69 -1.56
CA THR A 114 19.49 4.20 -2.94
C THR A 114 20.24 2.90 -3.03
N ILE A 115 19.53 1.85 -3.41
CA ILE A 115 20.07 0.55 -3.74
C ILE A 115 20.09 0.41 -5.26
N THR A 116 21.14 -0.22 -5.77
CA THR A 116 21.26 -0.53 -7.19
C THR A 116 21.71 -1.98 -7.30
N GLY A 117 21.00 -2.77 -8.09
CA GLY A 117 21.15 -4.22 -8.15
C GLY A 117 20.09 -4.84 -9.05
N ASN A 118 20.01 -6.17 -9.07
CA ASN A 118 18.83 -6.91 -9.57
C ASN A 118 18.44 -7.99 -8.54
N SER A 119 18.76 -7.73 -7.27
CA SER A 119 18.64 -8.69 -6.17
C SER A 119 17.54 -8.22 -5.25
N ASP A 120 16.86 -9.17 -4.62
CA ASP A 120 15.83 -8.91 -3.63
C ASP A 120 16.45 -8.24 -2.40
N ASP A 121 16.04 -7.02 -2.09
CA ASP A 121 16.58 -6.18 -1.04
C ASP A 121 15.57 -5.95 0.09
N THR A 122 16.03 -5.61 1.30
CA THR A 122 15.18 -5.29 2.44
C THR A 122 15.64 -4.00 3.13
N VAL A 123 14.73 -3.05 3.32
CA VAL A 123 15.03 -1.73 3.89
C VAL A 123 14.11 -1.44 5.08
N TYR A 124 14.70 -0.93 6.16
CA TYR A 124 14.02 -0.39 7.34
C TYR A 124 14.57 1.01 7.62
N THR A 125 13.75 2.06 7.55
CA THR A 125 14.24 3.46 7.76
C THR A 125 13.84 4.02 9.11
N GLY A 126 12.69 3.62 9.66
CA GLY A 126 12.36 3.77 11.06
C GLY A 126 11.56 5.02 11.38
N ALA A 127 12.19 6.17 11.58
CA ALA A 127 11.45 7.39 11.88
C ALA A 127 12.17 8.62 11.35
N GLY A 128 11.45 9.52 10.71
CA GLY A 128 11.98 10.68 9.98
C GLY A 128 11.27 10.79 8.63
N THR A 129 11.72 11.72 7.79
CA THR A 129 11.30 11.78 6.38
C THR A 129 12.37 11.14 5.52
N ASP A 130 12.05 9.98 4.97
CA ASP A 130 12.97 9.10 4.27
C ASP A 130 12.70 9.09 2.76
N MET A 131 13.74 8.82 1.98
CA MET A 131 13.66 8.61 0.54
C MET A 131 14.35 7.31 0.18
N VAL A 132 13.61 6.31 -0.26
CA VAL A 132 14.11 4.97 -0.57
C VAL A 132 13.88 4.63 -2.03
N SER A 133 14.90 4.11 -2.71
CA SER A 133 14.80 3.51 -4.03
C SER A 133 15.56 2.19 -4.05
N THR A 134 14.89 1.07 -4.34
CA THR A 134 15.47 -0.29 -4.23
C THR A 134 15.91 -0.86 -5.58
N GLY A 135 15.19 -0.54 -6.66
CA GLY A 135 15.69 -0.63 -8.02
C GLY A 135 15.16 -1.82 -8.78
N ALA A 136 15.78 -2.99 -8.68
CA ALA A 136 15.27 -4.18 -9.35
C ALA A 136 15.52 -5.41 -8.48
N GLY A 137 14.62 -6.39 -8.54
CA GLY A 137 14.52 -7.47 -7.55
C GLY A 137 13.14 -7.43 -6.91
N ASP A 138 12.75 -8.50 -6.21
CA ASP A 138 11.52 -8.47 -5.42
C ASP A 138 11.87 -7.88 -4.04
N ASP A 139 11.67 -6.58 -3.87
CA ASP A 139 12.18 -5.83 -2.73
C ASP A 139 11.17 -5.72 -1.57
N THR A 140 11.65 -5.40 -0.37
CA THR A 140 10.80 -5.17 0.80
C THR A 140 11.24 -3.92 1.55
N VAL A 141 10.34 -2.95 1.75
CA VAL A 141 10.62 -1.68 2.42
C VAL A 141 9.61 -1.41 3.52
N TYR A 142 10.11 -1.04 4.70
CA TYR A 142 9.32 -0.53 5.83
C TYR A 142 9.87 0.83 6.23
N ALA A 143 9.11 1.89 5.98
CA ALA A 143 9.58 3.27 6.13
C ALA A 143 9.40 3.78 7.58
N GLY A 144 8.23 3.53 8.17
CA GLY A 144 8.02 3.77 9.59
C GLY A 144 7.33 5.10 9.85
N ALA A 145 7.85 5.89 10.78
CA ALA A 145 7.16 7.12 11.20
C ALA A 145 7.73 8.38 10.55
N GLY A 146 6.94 9.08 9.75
CA GLY A 146 7.18 10.37 9.13
C GLY A 146 6.72 10.33 7.68
N ASN A 147 6.94 11.40 6.95
CA ASN A 147 6.44 11.52 5.58
C ASN A 147 7.52 11.02 4.63
N ASP A 148 7.36 9.85 4.06
CA ASP A 148 8.38 9.10 3.34
C ASP A 148 8.14 9.07 1.82
N THR A 149 9.17 8.72 1.06
CA THR A 149 9.10 8.56 -0.40
C THR A 149 9.76 7.26 -0.81
N LEU A 150 8.99 6.30 -1.35
CA LEU A 150 9.45 4.96 -1.70
C LEU A 150 9.28 4.70 -3.21
N ASP A 151 10.29 4.06 -3.81
CA ASP A 151 10.31 3.61 -5.21
C ASP A 151 10.87 2.17 -5.26
N GLY A 152 9.98 1.19 -5.45
CA GLY A 152 10.34 -0.24 -5.53
C GLY A 152 11.13 -0.56 -6.81
N GLY A 153 10.60 -0.10 -7.94
CA GLY A 153 11.28 -0.14 -9.22
C GLY A 153 10.81 -1.30 -10.09
N ALA A 154 11.55 -2.40 -10.15
CA ALA A 154 11.21 -3.52 -11.03
C ALA A 154 11.30 -4.87 -10.30
N GLY A 155 10.19 -5.57 -10.20
CA GLY A 155 10.04 -6.80 -9.42
C GLY A 155 8.67 -6.80 -8.77
N ASN A 156 8.41 -7.79 -7.94
CA ASN A 156 7.19 -7.82 -7.13
C ASN A 156 7.55 -7.32 -5.74
N ASP A 157 7.34 -6.03 -5.52
CA ASP A 157 7.83 -5.34 -4.34
C ASP A 157 6.79 -5.35 -3.21
N HIS A 158 7.27 -5.27 -1.97
CA HIS A 158 6.44 -5.09 -0.78
C HIS A 158 6.82 -3.80 -0.06
N LEU A 159 5.99 -2.77 -0.18
CA LEU A 159 6.30 -1.41 0.27
C LEU A 159 5.30 -0.97 1.34
N SER A 160 5.79 -0.49 2.48
CA SER A 160 4.98 0.00 3.60
C SER A 160 5.47 1.36 4.07
N GLY A 161 4.61 2.38 3.96
CA GLY A 161 4.85 3.73 4.51
C GLY A 161 4.79 3.74 6.03
N GLU A 162 3.76 3.09 6.59
CA GLU A 162 3.42 3.01 8.02
C GLU A 162 2.75 4.26 8.59
N ALA A 163 3.43 5.32 8.98
CA ALA A 163 2.77 6.46 9.63
C ALA A 163 3.33 7.81 9.18
N GLY A 164 2.50 8.65 8.57
CA GLY A 164 2.85 9.94 7.99
C GLY A 164 2.18 10.07 6.63
N ASP A 165 2.33 11.22 5.98
CA ASP A 165 1.80 11.39 4.63
C ASP A 165 2.88 10.94 3.62
N ASP A 166 2.70 9.77 3.02
CA ASP A 166 3.73 9.07 2.25
C ASP A 166 3.52 9.16 0.73
N TRP A 167 4.61 8.99 -0.02
CA TRP A 167 4.60 8.88 -1.48
C TRP A 167 5.23 7.55 -1.90
N ILE A 168 4.42 6.61 -2.41
CA ILE A 168 4.88 5.25 -2.70
C ILE A 168 4.61 4.88 -4.15
N SER A 169 5.63 4.38 -4.85
CA SER A 169 5.55 3.85 -6.21
C SER A 169 6.07 2.41 -6.23
N GLY A 170 5.24 1.45 -6.65
CA GLY A 170 5.63 0.05 -6.88
C GLY A 170 6.55 -0.08 -8.10
N GLY A 171 6.05 0.35 -9.26
CA GLY A 171 6.82 0.43 -10.48
C GLY A 171 6.40 -0.63 -11.50
N ALA A 172 7.20 -1.67 -11.68
CA ALA A 172 6.93 -2.71 -12.67
C ALA A 172 7.01 -4.10 -12.04
N GLY A 173 5.94 -4.88 -12.17
CA GLY A 173 5.74 -6.18 -11.54
C GLY A 173 4.46 -6.12 -10.71
N ASN A 174 4.18 -7.18 -9.96
CA ASN A 174 2.95 -7.26 -9.18
C ASN A 174 3.26 -6.88 -7.73
N ASP A 175 2.99 -5.64 -7.38
CA ASP A 175 3.43 -5.02 -6.13
C ASP A 175 2.37 -5.12 -5.03
N MET A 176 2.82 -5.15 -3.78
CA MET A 176 1.98 -5.01 -2.59
C MET A 176 2.36 -3.74 -1.83
N ILE A 177 1.46 -2.77 -1.82
CA ILE A 177 1.68 -1.43 -1.27
C ILE A 177 0.73 -1.17 -0.10
N SER A 178 1.24 -0.61 0.99
CA SER A 178 0.46 -0.10 2.12
C SER A 178 0.92 1.32 2.45
N GLY A 179 -0.01 2.29 2.41
CA GLY A 179 0.21 3.66 2.88
C GLY A 179 0.37 3.69 4.39
N GLY A 180 -0.74 3.50 5.11
CA GLY A 180 -0.75 3.38 6.57
C GLY A 180 -1.58 4.47 7.24
N ASP A 181 -1.03 5.14 8.25
CA ASP A 181 -1.69 6.28 8.90
C ASP A 181 -1.24 7.59 8.23
N GLY A 182 -2.10 8.37 7.59
CA GLY A 182 -1.78 9.67 6.99
C GLY A 182 -2.50 9.86 5.66
N ASP A 183 -2.32 11.03 5.03
CA ASP A 183 -2.91 11.26 3.69
C ASP A 183 -1.88 10.84 2.63
N ASP A 184 -2.02 9.65 2.05
CA ASP A 184 -0.98 9.02 1.22
C ASP A 184 -1.19 9.21 -0.30
N TRP A 185 -0.09 9.15 -1.06
CA TRP A 185 -0.11 9.01 -2.51
C TRP A 185 0.53 7.69 -2.92
N LEU A 186 -0.24 6.79 -3.54
CA LEU A 186 0.15 5.42 -3.83
C LEU A 186 -0.04 5.11 -5.33
N SER A 187 0.98 4.53 -5.96
CA SER A 187 0.90 4.08 -7.36
C SER A 187 1.47 2.67 -7.53
N GLY A 188 0.67 1.76 -8.10
CA GLY A 188 1.10 0.39 -8.43
C GLY A 188 2.01 0.38 -9.64
N GLY A 189 1.52 0.90 -10.76
CA GLY A 189 2.30 1.09 -11.98
C GLY A 189 1.94 0.06 -13.04
N ALA A 190 2.78 -0.95 -13.23
CA ALA A 190 2.56 -1.96 -14.27
C ALA A 190 2.64 -3.37 -13.71
N GLY A 191 1.55 -4.11 -13.76
CA GLY A 191 1.39 -5.45 -13.22
C GLY A 191 0.05 -5.56 -12.51
N ASP A 192 -0.24 -6.73 -11.94
CA ASP A 192 -1.47 -6.89 -11.14
C ASP A 192 -1.14 -6.55 -9.68
N ASP A 193 -1.48 -5.34 -9.26
CA ASP A 193 -1.05 -4.76 -7.99
C ASP A 193 -2.10 -4.93 -6.88
N THR A 194 -1.66 -4.86 -5.62
CA THR A 194 -2.54 -4.79 -4.46
C THR A 194 -2.15 -3.61 -3.57
N ILE A 195 -3.04 -2.63 -3.44
CA ILE A 195 -2.77 -1.37 -2.76
C ILE A 195 -3.78 -1.14 -1.64
N TYR A 196 -3.26 -0.82 -0.46
CA TYR A 196 -4.01 -0.45 0.73
C TYR A 196 -3.67 1.00 1.11
N GLY A 197 -4.65 1.91 1.06
CA GLY A 197 -4.54 3.29 1.53
C GLY A 197 -4.26 3.34 3.03
N GLY A 198 -5.29 3.06 3.83
CA GLY A 198 -5.16 2.92 5.26
C GLY A 198 -6.09 3.87 6.00
N SER A 199 -5.54 4.81 6.75
CA SER A 199 -6.33 5.85 7.40
C SER A 199 -5.88 7.22 6.99
N GLY A 200 -6.79 8.06 6.55
CA GLY A 200 -6.50 9.38 5.99
C GLY A 200 -7.21 9.53 4.65
N SER A 201 -7.04 10.66 3.99
CA SER A 201 -7.57 10.85 2.65
C SER A 201 -6.49 10.50 1.62
N ASP A 202 -6.60 9.31 1.05
CA ASP A 202 -5.57 8.74 0.19
C ASP A 202 -5.84 8.99 -1.30
N SER A 203 -4.76 9.02 -2.09
CA SER A 203 -4.80 9.06 -3.55
C SER A 203 -4.13 7.81 -4.10
N ILE A 204 -4.90 6.93 -4.73
CA ILE A 204 -4.45 5.61 -5.20
C ILE A 204 -4.57 5.51 -6.73
N GLU A 205 -3.51 5.10 -7.41
CA GLU A 205 -3.48 4.78 -8.85
C GLU A 205 -3.01 3.32 -9.06
N GLY A 206 -3.90 2.45 -9.55
CA GLY A 206 -3.56 1.06 -9.89
C GLY A 206 -2.58 0.99 -11.05
N GLY A 207 -3.00 1.53 -12.20
CA GLY A 207 -2.14 1.72 -13.36
C GLY A 207 -2.49 0.74 -14.47
N ALA A 208 -1.62 -0.23 -14.77
CA ALA A 208 -1.84 -1.18 -15.84
C ALA A 208 -1.79 -2.61 -15.33
N GLY A 209 -2.90 -3.33 -15.41
CA GLY A 209 -3.04 -4.70 -14.93
C GLY A 209 -4.40 -4.87 -14.27
N SER A 210 -4.63 -6.02 -13.64
CA SER A 210 -5.86 -6.25 -12.88
C SER A 210 -5.59 -6.02 -11.40
N ASP A 211 -5.92 -4.82 -10.92
CA ASP A 211 -5.51 -4.33 -9.62
C ASP A 211 -6.55 -4.57 -8.52
N ARG A 212 -6.09 -4.57 -7.27
CA ARG A 212 -6.93 -4.63 -6.07
C ARG A 212 -6.64 -3.43 -5.21
N LEU A 213 -7.57 -2.48 -5.15
CA LEU A 213 -7.37 -1.17 -4.55
C LEU A 213 -8.35 -1.00 -3.38
N PHE A 214 -7.82 -0.62 -2.22
CA PHE A 214 -8.60 -0.47 -0.98
C PHE A 214 -8.25 0.88 -0.33
N GLY A 215 -9.17 1.85 -0.33
CA GLY A 215 -8.99 3.14 0.36
C GLY A 215 -8.97 2.98 1.88
N GLN A 216 -9.95 2.23 2.38
CA GLN A 216 -10.21 1.89 3.78
C GLN A 216 -10.89 2.99 4.59
N SER A 217 -10.20 4.01 5.10
CA SER A 217 -10.85 4.99 5.97
C SER A 217 -10.40 6.42 5.74
N GLY A 218 -11.36 7.31 5.57
CA GLY A 218 -11.16 8.69 5.14
C GLY A 218 -11.74 8.88 3.75
N ASP A 219 -11.71 10.11 3.25
CA ASP A 219 -12.31 10.44 1.95
C ASP A 219 -11.24 10.20 0.87
N ASP A 220 -11.34 9.07 0.15
CA ASP A 220 -10.29 8.57 -0.74
C ASP A 220 -10.55 8.91 -2.22
N THR A 221 -9.49 8.97 -3.01
CA THR A 221 -9.55 9.05 -4.47
C THR A 221 -8.80 7.89 -5.09
N ILE A 222 -9.51 7.03 -5.83
CA ILE A 222 -8.94 5.79 -6.38
C ILE A 222 -9.19 5.70 -7.89
N ASP A 223 -8.13 5.51 -8.68
CA ASP A 223 -8.18 5.26 -10.13
C ASP A 223 -7.58 3.88 -10.45
N GLY A 224 -8.40 2.97 -10.98
CA GLY A 224 -7.98 1.63 -11.41
C GLY A 224 -7.04 1.66 -12.63
N GLY A 225 -7.23 2.62 -13.53
CA GLY A 225 -6.45 2.72 -14.75
C GLY A 225 -6.91 1.74 -15.82
N ALA A 226 -6.08 0.75 -16.16
CA ALA A 226 -6.31 -0.14 -17.29
C ALA A 226 -6.23 -1.61 -16.89
N GLY A 227 -7.34 -2.32 -17.03
CA GLY A 227 -7.43 -3.75 -16.81
C GLY A 227 -8.79 -4.08 -16.22
N ALA A 228 -8.88 -5.14 -15.43
CA ALA A 228 -10.13 -5.47 -14.76
C ALA A 228 -9.89 -5.38 -13.27
N ASP A 229 -10.35 -4.28 -12.69
CA ASP A 229 -9.93 -3.80 -11.39
C ASP A 229 -10.99 -4.05 -10.33
N SER A 230 -10.54 -4.22 -9.08
CA SER A 230 -11.39 -4.38 -7.92
C SER A 230 -11.11 -3.25 -6.95
N ILE A 231 -12.05 -2.31 -6.84
CA ILE A 231 -11.92 -1.08 -6.07
C ILE A 231 -12.92 -1.09 -4.91
N ASP A 232 -12.44 -0.81 -3.70
CA ASP A 232 -13.22 -0.67 -2.47
C ASP A 232 -12.82 0.64 -1.77
N GLY A 233 -13.70 1.65 -1.78
CA GLY A 233 -13.44 2.95 -1.15
C GLY A 233 -13.32 2.81 0.36
N GLY A 234 -14.32 2.19 0.98
CA GLY A 234 -14.29 1.81 2.38
C GLY A 234 -15.21 2.69 3.21
N ALA A 235 -14.66 3.65 3.95
CA ALA A 235 -15.45 4.53 4.81
C ALA A 235 -15.00 5.97 4.68
N GLY A 236 -15.90 6.84 4.27
CA GLY A 236 -15.62 8.22 3.86
C GLY A 236 -16.46 8.54 2.64
N ASP A 237 -16.39 9.79 2.18
CA ASP A 237 -17.04 10.18 0.93
C ASP A 237 -16.02 9.99 -0.21
N ASP A 238 -16.06 8.83 -0.89
CA ASP A 238 -14.99 8.39 -1.80
C ASP A 238 -15.23 8.77 -3.27
N TYR A 239 -14.14 8.92 -4.03
CA TYR A 239 -14.18 9.10 -5.50
C TYR A 239 -13.44 7.98 -6.21
N LEU A 240 -14.19 7.11 -6.89
CA LEU A 240 -13.69 5.88 -7.50
C LEU A 240 -13.82 5.92 -9.02
N ILE A 241 -12.74 5.61 -9.74
CA ILE A 241 -12.69 5.50 -11.20
C ILE A 241 -12.21 4.09 -11.56
N GLY A 242 -13.02 3.31 -12.27
CA GLY A 242 -12.65 1.98 -12.78
C GLY A 242 -11.65 2.09 -13.94
N GLY A 243 -11.99 2.92 -14.93
CA GLY A 243 -11.13 3.21 -16.05
C GLY A 243 -11.42 2.30 -17.24
N ALA A 244 -10.46 1.47 -17.63
CA ALA A 244 -10.55 0.66 -18.83
C ALA A 244 -10.52 -0.84 -18.56
N GLY A 245 -11.69 -1.43 -18.37
CA GLY A 245 -11.98 -2.83 -18.60
C GLY A 245 -13.23 -3.22 -17.85
N ALA A 246 -13.27 -4.38 -17.23
CA ALA A 246 -14.49 -4.83 -16.56
C ALA A 246 -14.29 -4.74 -15.06
N ASP A 247 -14.71 -3.64 -14.48
CA ASP A 247 -14.30 -3.23 -13.14
C ASP A 247 -15.40 -3.52 -12.12
N THR A 248 -15.00 -3.68 -10.86
CA THR A 248 -15.90 -3.76 -9.71
C THR A 248 -15.61 -2.63 -8.75
N LEU A 249 -16.57 -1.74 -8.56
CA LEU A 249 -16.47 -0.58 -7.69
C LEU A 249 -17.41 -0.78 -6.50
N VAL A 250 -16.88 -0.69 -5.29
CA VAL A 250 -17.62 -0.69 -4.03
C VAL A 250 -17.34 0.64 -3.36
N GLY A 251 -18.37 1.47 -3.19
CA GLY A 251 -18.24 2.76 -2.50
C GLY A 251 -17.93 2.54 -1.02
N GLY A 252 -18.94 2.08 -0.28
CA GLY A 252 -18.78 1.64 1.10
C GLY A 252 -19.70 2.39 2.03
N ILE A 253 -19.15 3.05 3.05
CA ILE A 253 -19.88 3.89 4.00
C ILE A 253 -19.58 5.35 3.69
N GLY A 254 -20.59 6.12 3.31
CA GLY A 254 -20.45 7.55 3.00
C GLY A 254 -21.17 7.87 1.70
N ASP A 255 -21.09 9.13 1.29
CA ASP A 255 -21.70 9.60 0.04
C ASP A 255 -20.67 9.49 -1.09
N ASP A 256 -20.70 8.40 -1.84
CA ASP A 256 -19.64 8.05 -2.79
C ASP A 256 -19.93 8.50 -4.22
N THR A 257 -18.87 8.74 -4.99
CA THR A 257 -18.95 8.99 -6.44
C THR A 257 -18.13 7.96 -7.20
N MET A 258 -18.78 7.24 -8.11
CA MET A 258 -18.18 6.13 -8.87
C MET A 258 -18.33 6.30 -10.37
N GLU A 259 -17.24 6.14 -11.12
CA GLU A 259 -17.19 6.19 -12.59
C GLU A 259 -16.59 4.88 -13.14
N GLY A 260 -17.36 4.11 -13.90
CA GLY A 260 -16.92 2.80 -14.43
C GLY A 260 -15.94 2.96 -15.60
N GLY A 261 -16.36 3.72 -16.62
CA GLY A 261 -15.51 4.05 -17.76
C GLY A 261 -15.83 3.19 -18.97
N SER A 262 -14.93 2.27 -19.34
CA SER A 262 -15.14 1.42 -20.52
C SER A 262 -15.02 -0.05 -20.22
N GLY A 263 -16.06 -0.81 -20.56
CA GLY A 263 -16.17 -2.25 -20.40
C GLY A 263 -17.42 -2.57 -19.56
N ASP A 264 -17.61 -3.80 -19.13
CA ASP A 264 -18.85 -4.18 -18.45
C ASP A 264 -18.64 -4.10 -16.94
N ASP A 265 -19.11 -3.02 -16.32
CA ASP A 265 -18.76 -2.66 -14.95
C ASP A 265 -19.83 -3.07 -13.92
N VAL A 266 -19.39 -3.16 -12.67
CA VAL A 266 -20.21 -3.60 -11.55
C VAL A 266 -20.06 -2.66 -10.35
N PHE A 267 -21.13 -1.94 -10.03
CA PHE A 267 -21.19 -1.01 -8.91
C PHE A 267 -21.92 -1.62 -7.70
N ARG A 268 -21.39 -1.40 -6.50
CA ARG A 268 -22.00 -1.77 -5.21
C ARG A 268 -22.06 -0.52 -4.32
N ALA A 269 -23.23 0.08 -4.29
CA ALA A 269 -23.66 1.12 -3.37
C ALA A 269 -24.62 0.54 -2.30
N ASP A 270 -24.83 -0.78 -2.29
CA ASP A 270 -25.74 -1.42 -1.34
C ASP A 270 -25.02 -1.90 -0.08
N GLY A 271 -25.51 -1.53 1.10
CA GLY A 271 -24.86 -2.00 2.32
C GLY A 271 -25.27 -1.30 3.60
N PRO A 272 -24.95 -1.88 4.76
CA PRO A 272 -25.19 -1.22 6.03
C PRO A 272 -24.31 0.02 6.17
N GLY A 273 -24.92 1.20 6.10
CA GLY A 273 -24.23 2.47 6.24
C GLY A 273 -23.84 3.13 4.92
N ALA A 274 -24.28 2.59 3.78
CA ALA A 274 -24.21 3.28 2.50
C ALA A 274 -24.90 4.66 2.60
N GLY A 275 -24.33 5.66 1.93
CA GLY A 275 -24.83 7.03 1.90
C GLY A 275 -25.65 7.32 0.64
N GLU A 276 -25.61 8.57 0.20
CA GLU A 276 -26.23 9.05 -1.03
C GLU A 276 -25.22 9.00 -2.19
N ASP A 277 -25.30 7.97 -3.03
CA ASP A 277 -24.24 7.67 -3.98
C ASP A 277 -24.52 8.17 -5.39
N SER A 278 -23.47 8.52 -6.13
CA SER A 278 -23.52 8.92 -7.54
C SER A 278 -22.71 7.96 -8.41
N MET A 279 -23.37 7.27 -9.33
CA MET A 279 -22.74 6.28 -10.22
C MET A 279 -22.91 6.66 -11.70
N ASP A 280 -21.83 6.57 -12.49
CA ASP A 280 -21.84 6.65 -13.96
C ASP A 280 -21.14 5.43 -14.57
N GLY A 281 -21.88 4.61 -15.31
CA GLY A 281 -21.36 3.41 -15.98
C GLY A 281 -20.45 3.71 -17.16
N GLY A 282 -20.63 4.85 -17.83
CA GLY A 282 -19.88 5.14 -19.04
C GLY A 282 -20.29 4.25 -20.22
N SER A 283 -19.46 3.31 -20.64
CA SER A 283 -19.72 2.47 -21.82
C SER A 283 -19.56 1.00 -21.51
N GLY A 284 -20.59 0.20 -21.74
CA GLY A 284 -20.60 -1.12 -21.15
C GLY A 284 -21.97 -1.74 -21.11
N ALA A 285 -22.06 -2.98 -20.69
CA ALA A 285 -23.31 -3.51 -20.13
C ALA A 285 -23.19 -3.56 -18.62
N ASP A 286 -23.56 -2.46 -17.96
CA ASP A 286 -23.19 -2.21 -16.57
C ASP A 286 -24.25 -2.72 -15.60
N GLN A 287 -23.83 -3.01 -14.37
CA GLN A 287 -24.72 -3.42 -13.29
C GLN A 287 -24.55 -2.57 -12.05
N PHE A 288 -25.64 -1.94 -11.63
CA PHE A 288 -25.68 -1.07 -10.45
C PHE A 288 -26.49 -1.74 -9.36
N PHE A 289 -25.91 -1.94 -8.19
CA PHE A 289 -26.59 -2.48 -7.02
C PHE A 289 -26.67 -1.38 -5.99
N VAL A 290 -27.91 -0.96 -5.72
CA VAL A 290 -28.24 0.17 -4.86
C VAL A 290 -29.24 -0.28 -3.81
N ASP A 291 -29.20 0.32 -2.63
CA ASP A 291 -30.28 0.16 -1.67
C ASP A 291 -31.35 1.26 -1.86
N VAL A 292 -32.10 1.61 -0.81
CA VAL A 292 -33.16 2.62 -0.87
C VAL A 292 -32.67 3.91 -0.22
N SER A 293 -31.50 4.36 -0.67
CA SER A 293 -30.84 5.65 -0.38
C SER A 293 -31.15 6.68 -1.49
N ASP A 294 -30.75 7.93 -1.29
CA ASP A 294 -30.97 9.06 -2.22
C ASP A 294 -30.04 9.02 -3.47
N ASP A 295 -29.85 7.83 -4.06
CA ASP A 295 -28.83 7.56 -5.09
C ASP A 295 -29.16 8.13 -6.48
N THR A 296 -28.10 8.43 -7.23
CA THR A 296 -28.14 8.79 -8.65
C THR A 296 -27.36 7.79 -9.50
N VAL A 297 -27.99 7.28 -10.56
CA VAL A 297 -27.40 6.29 -11.49
C VAL A 297 -27.51 6.76 -12.94
N VAL A 298 -26.39 6.79 -13.64
CA VAL A 298 -26.31 7.02 -15.08
C VAL A 298 -25.75 5.76 -15.73
N GLY A 299 -26.57 5.01 -16.46
CA GLY A 299 -26.11 3.78 -17.12
C GLY A 299 -25.15 4.03 -18.29
N GLY A 300 -25.26 5.20 -18.95
CA GLY A 300 -24.38 5.53 -20.06
C GLY A 300 -24.80 4.81 -21.35
N SER A 301 -23.85 4.15 -22.02
CA SER A 301 -24.08 3.47 -23.28
C SER A 301 -23.92 1.96 -23.19
N GLY A 302 -25.01 1.24 -23.44
CA GLY A 302 -24.98 -0.18 -23.76
C GLY A 302 -26.25 -0.85 -23.30
N PHE A 303 -26.17 -1.89 -22.47
CA PHE A 303 -27.35 -2.52 -21.90
C PHE A 303 -27.20 -2.62 -20.39
N ASP A 304 -27.82 -1.69 -19.70
CA ASP A 304 -27.50 -1.41 -18.32
C ASP A 304 -28.61 -1.93 -17.41
N THR A 305 -28.21 -2.49 -16.26
CA THR A 305 -29.13 -3.12 -15.32
C THR A 305 -29.03 -2.49 -13.94
N LEU A 306 -30.14 -1.93 -13.46
CA LEU A 306 -30.28 -1.45 -12.09
C LEU A 306 -30.90 -2.53 -11.20
N HIS A 307 -30.18 -2.90 -10.15
CA HIS A 307 -30.58 -3.83 -9.10
C HIS A 307 -30.90 -3.03 -7.85
N ILE A 308 -32.16 -3.03 -7.44
CA ILE A 308 -32.58 -2.40 -6.18
C ILE A 308 -32.67 -3.49 -5.12
N THR A 309 -31.78 -3.43 -4.15
CA THR A 309 -31.73 -4.35 -3.01
C THR A 309 -32.48 -3.77 -1.81
N ASN A 310 -32.72 -4.58 -0.79
CA ASN A 310 -33.44 -4.18 0.42
C ASN A 310 -34.84 -3.55 0.21
N PHE A 311 -35.45 -3.76 -0.96
CA PHE A 311 -36.75 -3.22 -1.32
C PHE A 311 -37.88 -4.05 -0.73
N ALA A 312 -38.79 -3.45 0.04
CA ALA A 312 -40.08 -4.07 0.32
C ALA A 312 -41.10 -3.66 -0.74
N SER A 313 -41.94 -4.62 -1.17
CA SER A 313 -42.92 -4.43 -2.27
C SER A 313 -43.95 -3.31 -2.07
N THR A 314 -44.00 -2.67 -0.89
CA THR A 314 -44.84 -1.52 -0.57
C THR A 314 -44.16 -0.17 -0.73
N ASP A 315 -42.84 -0.14 -0.96
CA ASP A 315 -42.04 1.05 -0.66
C ASP A 315 -42.07 2.10 -1.78
N ALA A 316 -42.26 1.72 -3.04
CA ALA A 316 -42.28 2.68 -4.16
C ALA A 316 -43.62 3.43 -4.25
N LYS A 317 -43.60 4.74 -4.03
CA LYS A 317 -44.80 5.58 -3.88
C LYS A 317 -45.14 6.39 -5.13
N THR A 318 -44.14 6.99 -5.77
CA THR A 318 -44.31 7.84 -6.95
C THR A 318 -43.11 7.76 -7.88
N ALA A 319 -43.35 7.93 -9.17
CA ALA A 319 -42.30 8.09 -10.18
C ALA A 319 -42.52 9.40 -10.94
N THR A 320 -41.47 10.19 -11.09
CA THR A 320 -41.43 11.40 -11.93
C THR A 320 -40.35 11.25 -13.00
N THR A 321 -40.58 11.82 -14.18
CA THR A 321 -39.60 11.82 -15.26
C THR A 321 -39.41 13.24 -15.76
N GLU A 322 -38.17 13.73 -15.76
CA GLU A 322 -37.78 15.02 -16.31
C GLU A 322 -36.63 14.82 -17.31
N GLY A 323 -36.90 15.07 -18.59
CA GLY A 323 -35.97 14.69 -19.65
C GLY A 323 -35.83 13.17 -19.74
N ASP A 324 -34.59 12.68 -19.71
CA ASP A 324 -34.26 11.25 -19.75
C ASP A 324 -34.04 10.65 -18.35
N VAL A 325 -34.18 11.46 -17.29
CA VAL A 325 -34.03 11.02 -15.89
C VAL A 325 -35.39 10.63 -15.32
N THR A 326 -35.46 9.45 -14.72
CA THR A 326 -36.60 8.98 -13.92
C THR A 326 -36.20 8.94 -12.45
N THR A 327 -37.01 9.57 -11.60
CA THR A 327 -36.84 9.54 -10.14
C THR A 327 -37.98 8.76 -9.53
N TRP A 328 -37.64 7.75 -8.74
CA TRP A 328 -38.58 7.06 -7.85
C TRP A 328 -38.48 7.65 -6.46
N THR A 329 -39.61 7.81 -5.79
CA THR A 329 -39.68 8.23 -4.39
C THR A 329 -40.31 7.12 -3.57
N PHE A 330 -39.64 6.76 -2.48
CA PHE A 330 -40.05 5.71 -1.58
C PHE A 330 -40.90 6.24 -0.42
N ASP A 331 -41.43 5.33 0.40
CA ASP A 331 -42.42 5.67 1.42
C ASP A 331 -41.83 6.41 2.62
N ASP A 332 -40.55 6.19 2.91
CA ASP A 332 -39.73 6.94 3.87
C ASP A 332 -39.31 8.33 3.34
N GLY A 333 -39.36 8.52 2.03
CA GLY A 333 -39.09 9.77 1.34
C GLY A 333 -37.78 9.80 0.56
N SER A 334 -36.94 8.75 0.65
CA SER A 334 -35.72 8.64 -0.16
C SER A 334 -36.08 8.46 -1.64
N THR A 335 -35.07 8.64 -2.50
CA THR A 335 -35.25 8.68 -3.94
C THR A 335 -34.13 7.98 -4.68
N ILE A 336 -34.47 7.23 -5.73
CA ILE A 336 -33.47 6.76 -6.68
C ILE A 336 -33.72 7.46 -8.00
N SER A 337 -32.74 8.20 -8.47
CA SER A 337 -32.76 8.89 -9.76
C SER A 337 -31.89 8.15 -10.76
N PHE A 338 -32.45 7.75 -11.90
CA PHE A 338 -31.69 7.00 -12.90
C PHE A 338 -32.00 7.41 -14.34
N SER A 339 -31.01 7.22 -15.21
CA SER A 339 -31.12 7.40 -16.67
C SER A 339 -30.26 6.38 -17.41
N GLY A 340 -30.58 6.09 -18.67
CA GLY A 340 -29.82 5.12 -19.47
C GLY A 340 -29.87 3.68 -18.95
N ILE A 341 -30.98 3.26 -18.33
CA ILE A 341 -31.15 1.89 -17.80
C ILE A 341 -32.17 1.10 -18.63
N GLU A 342 -31.76 -0.03 -19.20
CA GLU A 342 -32.62 -0.90 -20.02
C GLU A 342 -33.36 -1.96 -19.20
N LYS A 343 -32.84 -2.33 -18.02
CA LYS A 343 -33.42 -3.37 -17.18
C LYS A 343 -33.37 -2.99 -15.70
N ILE A 344 -34.48 -3.21 -15.00
CA ILE A 344 -34.56 -3.02 -13.56
C ILE A 344 -34.96 -4.35 -12.90
N ILE A 345 -34.26 -4.71 -11.83
CA ILE A 345 -34.50 -5.90 -11.02
C ILE A 345 -34.69 -5.47 -9.57
N PHE A 346 -35.75 -5.97 -8.94
CA PHE A 346 -35.97 -5.78 -7.51
C PHE A 346 -35.61 -7.07 -6.78
N HIS A 347 -34.83 -6.94 -5.71
CA HIS A 347 -34.51 -8.04 -4.80
C HIS A 347 -35.30 -7.84 -3.50
N ASP A 348 -36.31 -8.68 -3.30
CA ASP A 348 -37.19 -8.64 -2.13
C ASP A 348 -36.48 -9.22 -0.90
N GLN A 349 -36.65 -8.58 0.26
CA GLN A 349 -36.15 -9.08 1.55
C GLN A 349 -36.80 -10.41 2.00
N GLU A 350 -37.90 -10.84 1.38
CA GLU A 350 -38.68 -12.01 1.81
C GLU A 350 -38.41 -13.36 1.08
N SER A 351 -37.30 -13.55 0.35
CA SER A 351 -36.98 -14.85 -0.29
C SER A 351 -35.83 -15.64 0.32
#